data_AF-G4F646-F1
#
_entry.id   AF-G4F646-F1
#
_cell.length_a   1.000
_cell.length_b   1.000
_cell.length_c   1.000
_cell.angle_alpha   90.00
_cell.angle_beta   90.00
_cell.angle_gamma   90.00
#
_symmetry.space_group_name_H-M   'P 1'
#
loop_
_entity.id
_entity.type
_entity.pdbx_description
1 polymer ?
#
loop_
_entity_poly.entity_id
_entity_poly.type
_entity_poly.pdbx_seq_one_letter_code
_entity_poly.pdbx_strand_id
1 'polypeptide(L)'
;MSGNIPNSVIGAVASVIASYYYSHSKLETLFMESGAPGDAPEGNCERKCSDWLKRCNNYPEVDALDVLGRIIQGYMDQEAPSSLFYDSPPRIEEGQARIKAALAQNQLSYRLNGYITQAGSTPISKTLEDYLKSGNFSSIEKEFERAVEHIQTDPYSSVTAACSIIESALKFYIERFSLAAPNKLNVMPLWAV
;
A
#
# COMPACT_ATOMS: atom_id res chain seq x y z
N MET A 1 2.05 0.82 -15.37
CA MET A 1 1.64 2.19 -15.74
C MET A 1 1.47 2.96 -14.44
N SER A 2 2.44 3.80 -14.09
CA SER A 2 2.44 4.54 -12.84
C SER A 2 1.40 5.66 -12.93
N GLY A 3 0.42 5.67 -12.03
CA GLY A 3 -0.57 6.73 -11.96
C GLY A 3 0.04 7.97 -11.32
N ASN A 4 -0.22 9.15 -11.87
CA ASN A 4 0.16 10.40 -11.22
C ASN A 4 -0.83 10.73 -10.09
N ILE A 5 -0.32 11.28 -8.99
CA ILE A 5 -1.16 11.80 -7.91
C ILE A 5 -1.87 13.08 -8.40
N PRO A 6 -3.20 13.13 -8.39
CA PRO A 6 -3.94 14.34 -8.76
C PRO A 6 -3.70 15.50 -7.80
N ASN A 7 -3.64 16.74 -8.30
CA ASN A 7 -3.35 17.94 -7.49
C ASN A 7 -4.33 18.14 -6.32
N SER A 8 -5.61 17.77 -6.49
CA SER A 8 -6.59 17.83 -5.41
C SER A 8 -6.29 16.85 -4.28
N VAL A 9 -5.76 15.67 -4.61
CA VAL A 9 -5.30 14.67 -3.62
C VAL A 9 -4.05 15.16 -2.92
N ILE A 10 -3.08 15.71 -3.67
CA ILE A 10 -1.87 16.33 -3.11
C ILE A 10 -2.24 17.41 -2.08
N GLY A 11 -3.15 18.32 -2.44
CA GLY A 11 -3.57 19.41 -1.55
C GLY A 11 -4.28 18.90 -0.29
N ALA A 12 -5.20 17.94 -0.43
CA ALA A 12 -5.91 17.37 0.70
C ALA A 12 -4.97 16.65 1.68
N VAL A 13 -4.08 15.80 1.14
CA VAL A 13 -3.14 15.03 1.95
C VAL A 13 -2.10 15.94 2.59
N ALA A 14 -1.53 16.89 1.85
CA ALA A 14 -0.56 17.84 2.40
C ALA A 14 -1.14 18.62 3.59
N SER A 15 -2.37 19.12 3.47
CA SER A 15 -3.06 19.87 4.53
C SER A 15 -3.31 19.00 5.76
N VAL A 16 -3.84 17.79 5.57
CA VAL A 16 -4.20 16.87 6.68
C VAL A 16 -2.96 16.34 7.40
N ILE A 17 -1.98 15.81 6.66
CA ILE A 17 -0.77 15.19 7.22
C ILE A 17 0.14 16.23 7.88
N ALA A 18 0.28 17.42 7.27
CA ALA A 18 1.06 18.50 7.87
C ALA A 18 0.43 19.01 9.17
N SER A 19 -0.90 19.12 9.22
CA SER A 19 -1.62 19.53 10.43
C SER A 19 -1.54 18.46 11.53
N TYR A 20 -1.61 17.18 11.16
CA TYR A 20 -1.57 16.07 12.13
C TYR A 20 -0.21 15.92 12.80
N TYR A 21 0.88 15.89 12.03
CA TYR A 21 2.22 15.71 12.60
C TYR A 21 2.85 17.01 13.09
N TYR A 22 2.57 18.13 12.41
CA TYR A 22 3.08 19.48 12.68
C TYR A 22 4.56 19.52 13.13
N SER A 23 5.40 18.72 12.48
CA SER A 23 6.82 18.57 12.81
C SER A 23 7.62 18.32 11.54
N HIS A 24 8.58 19.19 11.25
CA HIS A 24 9.41 19.08 10.06
C HIS A 24 10.21 17.78 10.03
N SER A 25 10.89 17.43 11.13
CA SER A 25 11.69 16.20 11.20
C SER A 25 10.84 14.96 11.04
N LYS A 26 9.65 14.93 11.67
CA LYS A 26 8.75 13.76 11.58
C LYS A 26 8.22 13.57 10.15
N LEU A 27 7.88 14.66 9.47
CA LEU A 27 7.46 14.62 8.08
C LEU A 27 8.61 14.21 7.15
N GLU A 28 9.81 14.71 7.38
CA GLU A 28 10.99 14.34 6.58
C GLU A 28 11.29 12.85 6.69
N THR A 29 11.33 12.30 7.92
CA THR A 29 11.49 10.87 8.14
C THR A 29 10.41 10.07 7.44
N LEU A 30 9.13 10.45 7.60
CA LEU A 30 8.01 9.76 6.97
C LEU A 30 8.13 9.71 5.44
N PHE A 31 8.44 10.84 4.80
CA PHE A 31 8.56 10.91 3.35
C PHE A 31 9.77 10.14 2.83
N MET A 32 10.93 10.24 3.50
CA MET A 32 12.13 9.51 3.13
C MET A 32 11.95 8.00 3.27
N GLU A 33 11.39 7.52 4.39
CA GLU A 33 11.09 6.09 4.61
C GLU A 33 10.04 5.55 3.63
N SER A 34 9.12 6.43 3.18
CA SER A 34 8.12 6.08 2.17
C SER A 34 8.67 6.05 0.74
N GLY A 35 9.94 6.42 0.52
CA GLY A 35 10.58 6.41 -0.80
C GLY A 35 10.37 7.69 -1.61
N ALA A 36 10.08 8.83 -0.97
CA ALA A 36 9.99 10.10 -1.66
C ALA A 36 11.37 10.54 -2.20
N PRO A 37 11.46 11.01 -3.46
CA PRO A 37 12.73 11.33 -4.09
C PRO A 37 13.29 12.69 -3.67
N GLY A 38 14.61 12.77 -3.61
CA GLY A 38 15.39 13.99 -3.38
C GLY A 38 15.32 14.54 -1.95
N ASP A 39 15.99 15.67 -1.73
CA ASP A 39 16.08 16.32 -0.42
C ASP A 39 14.77 17.01 0.01
N ALA A 40 14.63 17.21 1.31
CA ALA A 40 13.48 17.89 1.92
C ALA A 40 13.21 19.27 1.27
N PRO A 41 12.02 19.50 0.69
CA PRO A 41 11.65 20.80 0.11
C PRO A 41 11.61 21.93 1.15
N GLU A 42 11.84 23.18 0.74
CA GLU A 42 11.74 24.32 1.66
C GLU A 42 10.31 24.84 1.86
N GLY A 43 10.04 25.38 3.05
CA GLY A 43 8.78 26.03 3.39
C GLY A 43 8.11 25.44 4.63
N ASN A 44 6.85 25.82 4.85
CA ASN A 44 6.04 25.27 5.94
C ASN A 44 5.71 23.78 5.71
N CYS A 45 5.27 23.08 6.75
CA CYS A 45 4.98 21.64 6.70
C CYS A 45 4.03 21.25 5.55
N GLU A 46 2.98 22.06 5.31
CA GLU A 46 2.01 21.79 4.24
C GLU A 46 2.63 21.94 2.85
N ARG A 47 3.39 23.02 2.60
CA ARG A 47 4.08 23.24 1.33
C ARG A 47 5.14 22.17 1.08
N LYS A 48 5.88 21.78 2.13
CA LYS A 48 6.86 20.69 2.08
C LYS A 48 6.21 19.37 1.64
N CYS A 49 5.10 18.97 2.28
CA CYS A 49 4.34 17.78 1.88
C CYS A 49 3.83 17.88 0.44
N SER A 50 3.24 19.03 0.06
CA SER A 50 2.70 19.25 -1.28
C SER A 50 3.76 19.12 -2.37
N ASP A 51 4.91 19.76 -2.16
CA ASP A 51 5.99 19.79 -3.15
C ASP A 51 6.70 18.45 -3.28
N TRP A 52 6.82 17.67 -2.19
CA TRP A 52 7.34 16.31 -2.28
C TRP A 52 6.40 15.38 -3.05
N LEU A 53 5.09 15.43 -2.77
CA LEU A 53 4.12 14.61 -3.52
C LEU A 53 4.09 14.98 -5.00
N LYS A 54 4.21 16.27 -5.34
CA LYS A 54 4.37 16.72 -6.74
C LYS A 54 5.66 16.20 -7.35
N ARG A 55 6.76 16.19 -6.59
CA ARG A 55 8.04 15.64 -7.04
C ARG A 55 7.86 14.16 -7.39
N CYS A 56 7.20 13.34 -6.56
CA CYS A 56 6.96 11.92 -6.88
C CYS A 56 6.36 11.70 -8.28
N ASN A 57 5.47 12.58 -8.75
CA ASN A 57 4.90 12.49 -10.11
C ASN A 57 5.92 12.76 -11.23
N ASN A 58 7.02 13.46 -10.95
CA ASN A 58 8.01 13.85 -11.95
C ASN A 58 9.18 12.85 -12.06
N TYR A 59 9.29 11.88 -11.15
CA TYR A 59 10.36 10.88 -11.17
C TYR A 59 9.85 9.55 -11.73
N PRO A 60 10.30 9.13 -12.93
CA PRO A 60 9.79 7.92 -13.59
C PRO A 60 10.08 6.62 -12.84
N GLU A 61 11.12 6.61 -11.99
CA GLU A 61 11.55 5.45 -11.19
C GLU A 61 10.69 5.24 -9.94
N VAL A 62 9.82 6.21 -9.61
CA VAL A 62 9.01 6.20 -8.40
C VAL A 62 7.56 5.94 -8.76
N ASP A 63 6.93 4.95 -8.11
CA ASP A 63 5.47 4.80 -8.17
C ASP A 63 4.83 5.80 -7.20
N ALA A 64 4.36 6.93 -7.74
CA ALA A 64 3.82 8.01 -6.94
C ALA A 64 2.59 7.61 -6.11
N LEU A 65 1.75 6.69 -6.61
CA LEU A 65 0.60 6.21 -5.85
C LEU A 65 1.01 5.28 -4.71
N ASP A 66 2.04 4.45 -4.91
CA ASP A 66 2.61 3.61 -3.85
C ASP A 66 3.21 4.45 -2.72
N VAL A 67 4.02 5.45 -3.08
CA VAL A 67 4.61 6.40 -2.11
C VAL A 67 3.52 7.16 -1.35
N LEU A 68 2.50 7.66 -2.05
CA LEU A 68 1.36 8.33 -1.41
C LEU A 68 0.67 7.41 -0.40
N GLY A 69 0.47 6.16 -0.79
CA GLY A 69 -0.12 5.11 0.02
C GLY A 69 0.61 4.89 1.34
N ARG A 70 1.93 4.72 1.28
CA ARG A 70 2.80 4.57 2.46
C ARG A 70 2.75 5.78 3.38
N ILE A 71 2.77 7.00 2.83
CA ILE A 71 2.74 8.25 3.60
C ILE A 71 1.44 8.36 4.42
N ILE A 72 0.30 8.04 3.82
CA ILE A 72 -1.00 8.20 4.48
C ILE A 72 -1.42 6.99 5.33
N GLN A 73 -0.75 5.85 5.17
CA GLN A 73 -1.09 4.59 5.84
C GLN A 73 -1.23 4.77 7.35
N GLY A 74 -0.20 5.31 8.00
CA GLY A 74 -0.18 5.46 9.45
C GLY A 74 -1.25 6.41 10.01
N TYR A 75 -1.86 7.25 9.18
CA TYR A 75 -2.96 8.13 9.55
C TYR A 75 -4.34 7.52 9.21
N MET A 76 -4.43 6.82 8.08
CA MET A 76 -5.65 6.23 7.55
C MET A 76 -6.04 4.91 8.22
N ASP A 77 -5.06 4.14 8.70
CA ASP A 77 -5.27 2.85 9.37
C ASP A 77 -5.47 3.02 10.89
N GLN A 78 -5.51 4.24 11.42
CA GLN A 78 -5.84 4.47 12.82
C GLN A 78 -7.30 4.12 13.07
N GLU A 79 -7.54 3.21 14.02
CA GLU A 79 -8.88 2.90 14.49
C GLU A 79 -9.54 4.14 15.11
N ALA A 80 -10.82 4.32 14.84
CA ALA A 80 -11.61 5.30 15.56
C ALA A 80 -11.58 4.91 17.05
N PRO A 81 -11.18 5.82 17.95
CA PRO A 81 -11.06 5.49 19.36
C PRO A 81 -12.43 5.06 19.90
N SER A 82 -12.49 3.85 20.46
CA SER A 82 -13.67 3.29 21.10
C SER A 82 -14.20 4.28 22.14
N SER A 83 -15.39 4.81 21.88
CA SER A 83 -15.99 5.99 22.50
C SER A 83 -16.44 5.80 23.96
N LEU A 84 -15.65 5.14 24.80
CA LEU A 84 -16.01 4.93 26.21
C LEU A 84 -15.14 5.70 27.21
N PHE A 85 -13.90 6.08 26.89
CA PHE A 85 -13.02 6.68 27.90
C PHE A 85 -12.05 7.77 27.43
N TYR A 86 -12.02 8.12 26.13
CA TYR A 86 -11.12 9.16 25.62
C TYR A 86 -11.86 10.15 24.73
N ASP A 87 -11.85 11.40 25.15
CA ASP A 87 -12.18 12.59 24.37
C ASP A 87 -11.09 12.78 23.30
N SER A 88 -11.04 11.86 22.33
CA SER A 88 -10.12 11.97 21.21
C SER A 88 -10.66 13.02 20.24
N PRO A 89 -9.79 13.89 19.70
CA PRO A 89 -10.26 15.07 19.00
C PRO A 89 -11.01 14.65 17.71
N PRO A 90 -12.16 15.29 17.39
CA PRO A 90 -12.97 15.04 16.18
C PRO A 90 -12.23 15.25 14.84
N ARG A 91 -10.94 15.62 14.89
CA ARG A 91 -10.11 16.02 13.74
C ARG A 91 -9.57 14.85 12.91
N ILE A 92 -9.47 13.63 13.46
CA ILE A 92 -8.91 12.48 12.72
C ILE A 92 -9.93 11.95 11.70
N GLU A 93 -11.17 11.73 12.11
CA GLU A 93 -12.23 11.27 11.20
C GLU A 93 -12.50 12.29 10.08
N GLU A 94 -12.52 13.58 10.41
CA GLU A 94 -12.65 14.67 9.42
C GLU A 94 -11.51 14.65 8.39
N GLY A 95 -10.26 14.47 8.85
CA GLY A 95 -9.12 14.40 7.94
C GLY A 95 -9.11 13.13 7.10
N GLN A 96 -9.45 11.97 7.67
CA GLN A 96 -9.62 10.73 6.92
C GLN A 96 -10.74 10.85 5.88
N ALA A 97 -11.88 11.44 6.23
CA ALA A 97 -12.99 11.68 5.32
C ALA A 97 -12.59 12.63 4.19
N ARG A 98 -11.81 13.69 4.50
CA ARG A 98 -11.30 14.64 3.50
C ARG A 98 -10.35 13.97 2.50
N ILE A 99 -9.44 13.10 2.97
CA ILE A 99 -8.56 12.33 2.09
C ILE A 99 -9.38 11.36 1.22
N LYS A 100 -10.33 10.62 1.81
CA LYS A 100 -11.22 9.70 1.08
C LYS A 100 -12.03 10.43 0.00
N ALA A 101 -12.57 11.60 0.31
CA ALA A 101 -13.33 12.42 -0.65
C ALA A 101 -12.46 12.89 -1.81
N ALA A 102 -11.23 13.37 -1.53
CA ALA A 102 -10.30 13.80 -2.57
C ALA A 102 -9.87 12.65 -3.48
N LEU A 103 -9.63 11.46 -2.92
CA LEU A 103 -9.36 10.25 -3.70
C LEU A 103 -10.57 9.88 -4.58
N ALA A 104 -11.77 9.83 -4.00
CA ALA A 104 -13.00 9.46 -4.71
C ALA A 104 -13.31 10.39 -5.89
N GLN A 105 -13.11 11.70 -5.73
CA GLN A 105 -13.27 12.69 -6.81
C GLN A 105 -12.38 12.41 -8.03
N ASN A 106 -11.26 11.70 -7.82
CA ASN A 106 -10.31 11.36 -8.87
C ASN A 106 -10.36 9.88 -9.25
N GLN A 107 -11.47 9.20 -8.94
CA GLN A 107 -11.62 7.76 -9.19
C GLN A 107 -10.50 6.96 -8.54
N LEU A 108 -10.06 7.36 -7.35
CA LEU A 108 -9.12 6.62 -6.51
C LEU A 108 -9.81 6.22 -5.21
N SER A 109 -9.33 5.15 -4.60
CA SER A 109 -9.84 4.62 -3.34
C SER A 109 -8.68 4.13 -2.49
N TYR A 110 -8.71 4.46 -1.20
CA TYR A 110 -7.78 3.94 -0.22
C TYR A 110 -8.24 2.58 0.29
N ARG A 111 -7.30 1.66 0.48
CA ARG A 111 -7.47 0.35 1.10
C ARG A 111 -6.44 0.19 2.22
N LEU A 112 -6.78 -0.65 3.19
CA LEU A 112 -5.96 -0.93 4.37
C LEU A 112 -4.52 -1.32 3.98
N ASN A 113 -3.54 -0.95 4.80
CA ASN A 113 -2.11 -1.10 4.53
C ASN A 113 -1.56 -0.20 3.41
N GLY A 114 -2.14 0.98 3.19
CA GLY A 114 -1.54 1.97 2.29
C GLY A 114 -1.81 1.76 0.80
N TYR A 115 -2.77 0.91 0.39
CA TYR A 115 -2.99 0.66 -1.04
C TYR A 115 -3.95 1.69 -1.66
N ILE A 116 -3.56 2.27 -2.79
CA ILE A 116 -4.40 3.19 -3.56
C ILE A 116 -4.79 2.53 -4.89
N THR A 117 -6.10 2.33 -5.09
CA THR A 117 -6.66 1.65 -6.27
C THR A 117 -7.66 2.51 -7.01
N GLN A 118 -7.87 2.28 -8.31
CA GLN A 118 -8.91 2.98 -9.05
C GLN A 118 -10.32 2.65 -8.51
N ALA A 119 -11.19 3.63 -8.41
CA ALA A 119 -12.56 3.46 -7.96
C ALA A 119 -13.33 2.64 -9.00
N GLY A 120 -13.96 1.54 -8.58
CA GLY A 120 -14.67 0.63 -9.48
C GLY A 120 -13.79 -0.38 -10.20
N SER A 121 -12.45 -0.33 -10.05
CA SER A 121 -11.64 -1.51 -10.36
C SER A 121 -12.00 -2.57 -9.32
N THR A 122 -12.62 -3.67 -9.75
CA THR A 122 -12.54 -4.91 -8.98
C THR A 122 -11.07 -5.15 -8.70
N PRO A 123 -10.70 -5.61 -7.50
CA PRO A 123 -9.30 -5.80 -7.19
C PRO A 123 -8.72 -6.66 -8.32
N ILE A 124 -7.70 -6.15 -8.99
CA ILE A 124 -6.59 -7.07 -9.27
C ILE A 124 -6.15 -7.40 -7.85
N SER A 125 -6.73 -8.47 -7.31
CA SER A 125 -6.25 -9.09 -6.08
C SER A 125 -4.79 -9.29 -6.39
N LYS A 126 -3.92 -8.41 -5.87
CA LYS A 126 -2.49 -8.55 -6.09
C LYS A 126 -2.20 -9.98 -5.67
N THR A 127 -1.83 -10.79 -6.65
CA THR A 127 -1.60 -12.20 -6.38
C THR A 127 -0.36 -12.26 -5.50
N LEU A 128 -0.16 -13.37 -4.78
CA LEU A 128 1.07 -13.52 -4.02
C LEU A 128 2.31 -13.37 -4.94
N GLU A 129 2.15 -13.63 -6.23
CA GLU A 129 3.13 -13.36 -7.29
C GLU A 129 3.51 -11.86 -7.38
N ASP A 130 2.54 -10.95 -7.26
CA ASP A 130 2.80 -9.49 -7.25
C ASP A 130 3.55 -9.06 -5.97
N TYR A 131 3.29 -9.70 -4.84
CA TYR A 131 4.05 -9.47 -3.60
C TYR A 131 5.49 -9.99 -3.70
N LEU A 132 5.68 -11.14 -4.35
CA LEU A 132 7.00 -11.70 -4.64
C LEU A 132 7.79 -10.80 -5.60
N LYS A 133 7.14 -10.25 -6.64
CA LYS A 133 7.75 -9.31 -7.59
C LYS A 133 8.19 -8.00 -6.94
N SER A 134 7.45 -7.52 -5.95
CA SER A 134 7.73 -6.25 -5.26
C SER A 134 8.68 -6.37 -4.06
N GLY A 135 9.06 -7.59 -3.66
CA GLY A 135 9.93 -7.83 -2.50
C GLY A 135 9.29 -7.41 -1.16
N ASN A 136 7.96 -7.35 -1.09
CA ASN A 136 7.24 -6.97 0.13
C ASN A 136 7.17 -8.16 1.11
N PHE A 137 8.29 -8.43 1.78
CA PHE A 137 8.44 -9.56 2.72
C PHE A 137 7.43 -9.52 3.87
N SER A 138 7.00 -8.34 4.33
CA SER A 138 5.98 -8.22 5.39
C SER A 138 4.60 -8.72 4.95
N SER A 139 4.25 -8.52 3.68
CA SER A 139 2.98 -9.03 3.13
C SER A 139 3.04 -10.53 2.85
N ILE A 140 4.23 -11.06 2.53
CA ILE A 140 4.48 -12.50 2.40
C ILE A 140 4.36 -13.17 3.78
N GLU A 141 4.99 -12.62 4.81
CA GLU A 141 4.94 -13.15 6.19
C GLU A 141 3.49 -13.29 6.68
N LYS A 142 2.63 -12.30 6.43
CA LYS A 142 1.20 -12.35 6.78
C LYS A 142 0.43 -13.46 6.06
N GLU A 143 0.79 -13.77 4.81
CA GLU A 143 0.18 -14.89 4.07
C GLU A 143 0.67 -16.24 4.59
N PHE A 144 1.91 -16.32 5.08
CA PHE A 144 2.40 -17.48 5.84
C PHE A 144 1.67 -17.62 7.19
N GLU A 145 1.50 -16.54 7.95
CA GLU A 145 0.74 -16.55 9.21
C GLU A 145 -0.70 -17.04 8.97
N ARG A 146 -1.38 -16.52 7.95
CA ARG A 146 -2.74 -16.95 7.57
C ARG A 146 -2.82 -18.44 7.21
N ALA A 147 -1.81 -18.97 6.51
CA ALA A 147 -1.75 -20.39 6.17
C ALA A 147 -1.54 -21.29 7.39
N VAL A 148 -0.92 -20.76 8.46
CA VAL A 148 -0.62 -21.50 9.70
C VAL A 148 -1.75 -21.36 10.74
N GLU A 149 -2.39 -20.19 10.81
CA GLU A 149 -3.40 -19.84 11.83
C GLU A 149 -4.58 -20.80 11.86
N HIS A 150 -5.02 -21.28 10.70
CA HIS A 150 -6.19 -22.14 10.58
C HIS A 150 -5.88 -23.65 10.60
N ILE A 151 -4.64 -24.08 10.84
CA ILE A 151 -4.24 -25.49 10.72
C ILE A 151 -5.09 -26.41 11.62
N GLN A 152 -5.47 -25.96 12.81
CA GLN A 152 -6.26 -26.77 13.74
C GLN A 152 -7.78 -26.62 13.55
N THR A 153 -8.23 -25.49 13.02
CA THR A 153 -9.66 -25.17 12.88
C THR A 153 -10.21 -25.54 11.50
N ASP A 154 -9.42 -25.33 10.45
CA ASP A 154 -9.72 -25.68 9.05
C ASP A 154 -8.43 -26.08 8.30
N PRO A 155 -8.04 -27.37 8.39
CA PRO A 155 -6.86 -27.90 7.73
C PRO A 155 -6.93 -27.78 6.20
N TYR A 156 -8.12 -27.85 5.59
CA TYR A 156 -8.26 -27.81 4.14
C TYR A 156 -7.98 -26.42 3.58
N SER A 157 -8.50 -25.38 4.24
CA SER A 157 -8.19 -23.99 3.90
C SER A 157 -6.70 -23.70 4.06
N SER A 158 -6.09 -24.21 5.14
CA SER A 158 -4.66 -24.06 5.42
C SER A 158 -3.78 -24.68 4.34
N VAL A 159 -4.11 -25.90 3.89
CA VAL A 159 -3.41 -26.57 2.78
C VAL A 159 -3.59 -25.79 1.47
N THR A 160 -4.77 -25.26 1.21
CA THR A 160 -5.05 -24.46 0.01
C THR A 160 -4.23 -23.16 -0.01
N ALA A 161 -4.13 -22.48 1.14
CA ALA A 161 -3.29 -21.31 1.31
C ALA A 161 -1.81 -21.64 1.09
N ALA A 162 -1.32 -22.73 1.70
CA ALA A 162 0.06 -23.19 1.50
C ALA A 162 0.37 -23.53 0.02
N CYS A 163 -0.54 -24.21 -0.67
CA CYS A 163 -0.41 -24.47 -2.11
C CYS A 163 -0.36 -23.17 -2.92
N SER A 164 -1.21 -22.19 -2.58
CA SER A 164 -1.22 -20.88 -3.25
C SER A 164 0.12 -20.14 -3.10
N ILE A 165 0.78 -20.30 -1.95
CA ILE A 165 2.12 -19.77 -1.69
C ILE A 165 3.16 -20.41 -2.61
N ILE A 166 3.22 -21.74 -2.62
CA ILE A 166 4.17 -22.50 -3.43
C ILE A 166 3.97 -22.21 -4.93
N GLU A 167 2.73 -22.21 -5.41
CA GLU A 167 2.42 -21.96 -6.81
C GLU A 167 2.85 -20.55 -7.25
N SER A 168 2.64 -19.55 -6.41
CA SER A 168 3.02 -18.17 -6.72
C SER A 168 4.54 -18.00 -6.74
N ALA A 169 5.26 -18.67 -5.83
CA ALA A 169 6.73 -18.70 -5.83
C ALA A 169 7.29 -19.35 -7.10
N LEU A 170 6.73 -20.49 -7.52
CA LEU A 170 7.17 -21.19 -8.72
C LEU A 170 6.85 -20.42 -10.00
N LYS A 171 5.67 -19.79 -10.10
CA LYS A 171 5.31 -18.91 -11.23
C LYS A 171 6.29 -17.76 -11.37
N PHE A 172 6.59 -17.09 -10.25
CA PHE A 172 7.56 -16.00 -10.24
C PHE A 172 8.94 -16.47 -10.70
N TYR A 173 9.39 -17.64 -10.25
CA TYR A 173 10.67 -18.22 -10.66
C TYR A 173 10.71 -18.52 -12.17
N ILE A 174 9.70 -19.21 -12.70
CA ILE A 174 9.59 -19.55 -14.13
C ILE A 174 9.64 -18.29 -15.00
N GLU A 175 8.89 -17.25 -14.62
CA GLU A 175 8.90 -15.97 -15.35
C GLU A 175 10.26 -15.27 -15.27
N ARG A 176 10.86 -15.21 -14.07
CA ARG A 176 12.15 -14.54 -13.85
C ARG A 176 13.27 -15.14 -14.69
N PHE A 177 13.25 -16.45 -14.89
CA PHE A 177 14.24 -17.20 -15.67
C PHE A 177 13.78 -17.53 -17.09
N SER A 178 12.61 -17.03 -17.52
CA SER A 178 12.05 -17.24 -18.86
C SER A 178 11.92 -18.72 -19.26
N LEU A 179 11.51 -19.57 -18.31
CA LEU A 179 11.31 -21.00 -18.51
C LEU A 179 9.94 -21.29 -19.17
N ALA A 180 9.80 -22.45 -19.81
CA ALA A 180 8.55 -22.85 -20.47
C ALA A 180 7.49 -23.21 -19.43
N ALA A 181 6.45 -22.38 -19.31
CA ALA A 181 5.36 -22.62 -18.37
C ALA A 181 4.57 -23.90 -18.74
N PRO A 182 4.18 -24.72 -17.76
CA PRO A 182 3.41 -25.94 -18.01
C PRO A 182 1.94 -25.61 -18.29
N ASN A 183 1.21 -26.52 -18.95
CA ASN A 183 -0.21 -26.33 -19.28
C ASN A 183 -1.15 -26.22 -18.07
N LYS A 184 -0.70 -26.69 -16.90
CA LYS A 184 -1.45 -26.70 -15.66
C LYS A 184 -0.65 -25.90 -14.62
N LEU A 185 -1.26 -24.90 -14.00
CA LEU A 185 -0.59 -23.97 -13.07
C LEU A 185 -0.76 -24.40 -11.61
N ASN A 186 -0.60 -25.69 -11.36
CA ASN A 186 -0.74 -26.31 -10.05
C ASN A 186 0.65 -26.65 -9.52
N VAL A 187 0.79 -26.88 -8.21
CA VAL A 187 2.10 -27.20 -7.57
C VAL A 187 2.92 -28.25 -8.35
N MET A 188 2.35 -29.43 -8.63
CA MET A 188 3.10 -30.55 -9.23
C MET A 188 3.63 -30.24 -10.65
N PRO A 189 2.82 -29.75 -11.60
CA PRO A 189 3.32 -29.30 -12.89
C PRO A 189 4.34 -28.17 -12.82
N LEU A 190 4.14 -27.19 -11.94
CA LEU A 190 5.04 -26.05 -11.79
C LEU A 190 6.41 -26.45 -11.23
N TRP A 191 6.45 -27.46 -10.34
CA TRP A 191 7.69 -28.01 -9.79
C TRP A 191 8.51 -28.82 -10.80
N ALA A 192 7.87 -29.34 -11.85
CA ALA A 192 8.53 -30.17 -12.84
C ALA A 192 9.30 -29.38 -13.92
N VAL A 193 9.18 -28.05 -13.92
CA VAL A 193 9.88 -27.12 -14.81
C VAL A 193 11.20 -26.69 -14.20
#